data_AF-A0A8T1DJA1-F1
#
_entry.id   AF-A0A8T1DJA1-F1
#
_cell.length_a   1.000
_cell.length_b   1.000
_cell.length_c   1.000
_cell.angle_alpha   90.00
_cell.angle_beta   90.00
_cell.angle_gamma   90.00
#
_symmetry.space_group_name_H-M   'P 1'
#
loop_
_entity.id
_entity.type
_entity.pdbx_description
1 polymer ?
#
loop_
_entity_poly.entity_id
_entity_poly.type
_entity_poly.pdbx_seq_one_letter_code
_entity_poly.pdbx_strand_id
1 'polypeptide(L)'
;MHLMTATRPDIAYAVGYVSRFMENPQEEHWVAVKRIFRYLQGTKTHGICFKPGDNIDFRGYSDADWAGDLADRKSTSGYTFMLMGAPVSWGSKKQSSVSLSTSEAEYIALSLAIQEGKWIHRLLRASR
;
A
#
# COMPACT_ATOMS: atom_id res chain seq x y z
N MET A 1 2.06 11.37 5.47
CA MET A 1 1.62 10.83 4.17
C MET A 1 2.74 10.79 3.13
N HIS A 2 3.47 11.89 2.87
CA HIS A 2 4.43 11.95 1.74
C HIS A 2 5.44 10.78 1.62
N LEU A 3 6.14 10.41 2.70
CA LEU A 3 7.10 9.29 2.65
C LEU A 3 6.45 7.98 2.18
N MET A 4 5.23 7.69 2.66
CA MET A 4 4.54 6.45 2.33
C MET A 4 4.10 6.41 0.87
N THR A 5 3.85 7.56 0.23
CA THR A 5 3.37 7.63 -1.15
C THR A 5 4.49 7.76 -2.18
N ALA A 6 5.65 8.25 -1.77
CA ALA A 6 6.74 8.58 -2.69
C ALA A 6 7.93 7.61 -2.62
N THR A 7 8.34 7.20 -1.42
CA THR A 7 9.66 6.56 -1.25
C THR A 7 9.66 5.32 -0.35
N ARG A 8 8.62 5.12 0.46
CA ARG A 8 8.55 4.10 1.52
C ARG A 8 7.24 3.30 1.44
N PRO A 9 7.09 2.39 0.46
CA PRO A 9 5.92 1.51 0.35
C PRO A 9 5.68 0.67 1.61
N ASP A 10 6.75 0.29 2.28
CA ASP A 10 6.77 -0.55 3.48
C ASP A 10 6.01 0.05 4.69
N ILE A 11 5.82 1.37 4.74
CA ILE A 11 5.04 2.03 5.80
C ILE A 11 3.59 2.36 5.39
N ALA A 12 3.17 2.05 4.15
CA ALA A 12 1.88 2.48 3.60
C ALA A 12 0.70 2.01 4.45
N TYR A 13 0.70 0.74 4.87
CA TYR A 13 -0.33 0.21 5.77
C TYR A 13 -0.30 0.91 7.13
N ALA A 14 0.86 0.95 7.79
CA ALA A 14 0.98 1.46 9.15
C ALA A 14 0.54 2.93 9.25
N VAL A 15 0.98 3.76 8.30
CA VAL A 15 0.57 5.18 8.23
C VAL A 15 -0.91 5.30 7.86
N GLY A 16 -1.40 4.50 6.90
CA GLY A 16 -2.81 4.50 6.49
C GLY A 16 -3.76 4.02 7.58
N TYR A 17 -3.30 3.16 8.50
CA TYR A 17 -4.08 2.71 9.65
C TYR A 17 -4.20 3.80 10.70
N VAL A 18 -3.07 4.37 11.16
CA VAL A 18 -3.09 5.43 12.19
C VAL A 18 -3.79 6.70 11.69
N SER A 19 -3.80 6.97 10.38
CA SER A 19 -4.50 8.12 9.82
C SER A 19 -6.03 8.05 9.98
N ARG A 20 -6.59 6.86 10.21
CA ARG A 20 -8.04 6.68 10.46
C ARG A 20 -8.50 7.39 11.73
N PHE A 21 -7.59 7.62 12.68
CA PHE A 21 -7.88 8.19 13.99
C PHE A 21 -7.43 9.65 14.13
N MET A 22 -7.11 10.33 13.02
CA MET A 22 -6.61 11.70 13.04
C MET A 22 -7.60 12.72 13.60
N GLU A 23 -8.91 12.45 13.50
CA GLU A 23 -9.95 13.34 14.02
C GLU A 23 -10.00 13.33 15.56
N ASN A 24 -9.76 12.17 16.19
CA ASN A 24 -9.76 12.03 17.64
C ASN A 24 -8.67 11.03 18.10
N PRO A 25 -7.39 11.43 18.06
CA PRO A 25 -6.28 10.55 18.43
C PRO A 25 -6.29 10.23 19.93
N GLN A 26 -5.89 9.00 20.26
CA GLN A 26 -5.79 8.48 21.62
C GLN A 26 -4.32 8.11 21.91
N GLU A 27 -3.99 7.82 23.16
CA GLU A 27 -2.63 7.50 23.57
C GLU A 27 -2.05 6.30 22.78
N GLU A 28 -2.86 5.28 22.52
CA GLU A 28 -2.46 4.10 21.73
C GLU A 28 -2.04 4.49 20.30
N HIS A 29 -2.78 5.41 19.66
CA HIS A 29 -2.44 5.92 18.33
C HIS A 29 -1.11 6.70 18.37
N TRP A 30 -0.86 7.45 19.43
CA TRP A 30 0.39 8.19 19.62
C TRP A 30 1.59 7.25 19.80
N VAL A 31 1.43 6.17 20.56
CA VAL A 31 2.45 5.11 20.70
C VAL A 31 2.74 4.45 19.35
N ALA A 32 1.71 4.16 18.55
CA ALA A 32 1.86 3.61 17.20
C ALA A 32 2.64 4.56 16.27
N VAL A 33 2.31 5.86 16.27
CA VAL A 33 3.03 6.88 15.49
C VAL A 33 4.50 6.97 15.90
N LYS A 34 4.79 6.98 17.21
CA LYS A 34 6.18 6.95 17.70
C LYS A 34 6.93 5.69 17.24
N ARG A 35 6.25 4.55 17.15
CA ARG A 35 6.86 3.31 16.61
C ARG A 35 7.19 3.45 15.13
N ILE A 36 6.32 4.04 14.32
CA ILE A 36 6.59 4.35 12.91
C ILE A 36 7.81 5.26 12.78
N PHE A 37 7.90 6.32 13.59
CA PHE A 37 9.07 7.21 13.56
C PHE A 37 10.35 6.51 13.99
N ARG A 38 10.34 5.68 15.04
CA ARG A 38 11.52 4.89 15.43
C ARG A 38 11.97 3.94 14.33
N TYR A 39 11.03 3.29 13.65
CA TYR A 39 11.34 2.44 12.49
C TYR A 39 11.99 3.24 11.36
N LEU A 40 11.44 4.41 11.01
CA LEU A 40 12.03 5.31 10.02
C LEU A 40 13.43 5.78 10.42
N GLN A 41 13.65 6.09 11.70
CA GLN A 41 14.96 6.48 12.21
C GLN A 41 15.98 5.33 12.12
N GLY A 42 15.57 4.09 12.35
CA GLY A 42 16.42 2.91 12.20
C GLY A 42 16.65 2.49 10.74
N THR A 43 15.79 2.93 9.82
CA THR A 43 15.81 2.56 8.40
C THR A 43 16.00 3.75 7.46
N LYS A 44 16.73 4.79 7.90
CA LYS A 44 16.95 6.02 7.11
C LYS A 44 17.60 5.77 5.75
N THR A 45 18.39 4.70 5.64
CA THR A 45 19.08 4.30 4.41
C THR A 45 18.21 3.47 3.47
N HIS A 46 17.00 3.08 3.89
CA HIS A 46 16.08 2.35 3.02
C HIS A 46 15.44 3.33 2.03
N GLY A 47 15.41 2.91 0.77
CA GLY A 47 14.77 3.64 -0.31
C GLY A 47 14.60 2.73 -1.52
N ILE A 48 13.96 3.27 -2.54
CA ILE A 48 13.73 2.58 -3.80
C ILE A 48 14.99 2.69 -4.66
N CYS A 49 15.54 1.56 -5.10
CA CYS A 49 16.71 1.50 -5.96
C CYS A 49 16.32 0.89 -7.31
N PHE A 50 16.36 1.72 -8.35
CA PHE A 50 16.21 1.25 -9.72
C PHE A 50 17.56 0.78 -10.25
N LYS A 51 17.58 -0.41 -10.85
CA LYS A 51 18.77 -0.93 -11.52
C LYS A 51 18.55 -0.90 -13.03
N PRO A 52 19.56 -0.52 -13.82
CA PRO A 52 19.49 -0.69 -15.26
C PRO A 52 19.37 -2.18 -15.56
N GLY A 53 18.55 -2.51 -16.55
CA GLY A 53 18.30 -3.86 -16.99
C GLY A 53 17.80 -3.84 -18.42
N ASP A 54 18.14 -4.87 -19.17
CA ASP A 54 17.85 -4.92 -20.60
C ASP A 54 16.41 -5.33 -20.90
N ASN A 55 15.68 -5.84 -19.90
CA ASN A 55 14.31 -6.29 -20.04
C ASN A 55 13.35 -5.50 -19.15
N ILE A 56 12.28 -4.97 -19.75
CA ILE A 56 11.20 -4.27 -19.06
C ILE A 56 10.25 -5.33 -18.48
N ASP A 57 10.52 -5.74 -17.24
CA ASP A 57 9.67 -6.64 -16.47
C ASP A 57 8.71 -5.83 -15.59
N PHE A 58 7.43 -5.84 -15.94
CA PHE A 58 6.35 -5.18 -15.21
C PHE A 58 5.47 -6.22 -14.52
N ARG A 59 5.38 -6.16 -13.19
CA ARG A 59 4.60 -7.12 -12.38
C ARG A 59 3.71 -6.40 -11.40
N GLY A 60 2.48 -6.87 -11.25
CA GLY A 60 1.54 -6.40 -10.24
C GLY A 60 1.23 -7.47 -9.23
N TYR A 61 1.19 -7.08 -7.95
CA TYR A 61 0.78 -7.92 -6.84
C TYR A 61 -0.43 -7.27 -6.16
N SER A 62 -1.34 -8.11 -5.67
CA SER A 62 -2.53 -7.72 -4.92
C SER A 62 -2.69 -8.66 -3.74
N ASP A 63 -3.20 -8.14 -2.63
CA ASP A 63 -3.44 -8.88 -1.39
C ASP A 63 -4.53 -8.18 -0.56
N ALA A 64 -5.21 -8.91 0.32
CA ALA A 64 -6.11 -8.31 1.31
C ALA A 64 -5.99 -8.98 2.67
N ASP A 65 -6.03 -8.16 3.74
CA ASP A 65 -6.38 -8.69 5.06
C ASP A 65 -7.88 -8.98 5.08
N TRP A 66 -8.31 -10.15 5.57
CA TRP A 66 -9.74 -10.43 5.76
C TRP A 66 -10.16 -10.05 7.16
N ALA A 67 -11.08 -9.09 7.26
CA ALA A 67 -11.62 -8.60 8.53
C ALA A 67 -10.51 -8.17 9.53
N GLY A 68 -9.45 -7.54 9.02
CA GLY A 68 -8.29 -7.13 9.80
C GLY A 68 -8.56 -5.95 10.74
N ASP A 69 -9.54 -5.09 10.43
CA ASP A 69 -9.94 -4.03 11.35
C ASP A 69 -10.85 -4.58 12.46
N LEU A 70 -10.40 -4.51 13.71
CA LEU A 70 -11.16 -5.03 14.85
C LEU A 70 -12.40 -4.18 15.19
N ALA A 71 -12.44 -2.91 14.78
CA ALA A 71 -13.54 -2.01 15.11
C ALA A 71 -14.77 -2.25 14.23
N ASP A 72 -14.59 -2.39 12.92
CA ASP A 72 -15.69 -2.56 11.96
C ASP A 72 -15.59 -3.81 11.08
N ARG A 73 -14.60 -4.69 11.35
CA ARG A 73 -14.36 -5.95 10.61
C ARG A 73 -14.16 -5.75 9.12
N LYS A 74 -13.82 -4.54 8.68
CA LYS A 74 -13.49 -4.28 7.28
C LYS A 74 -12.07 -4.73 6.98
N SER A 75 -11.95 -5.34 5.81
CA SER A 75 -10.70 -5.74 5.19
C SER A 75 -9.89 -4.52 4.72
N THR A 76 -8.58 -4.68 4.59
CA THR A 76 -7.65 -3.71 3.99
C THR A 76 -7.04 -4.34 2.76
N SER A 77 -7.26 -3.72 1.61
CA SER A 77 -6.68 -4.13 0.33
C SER A 77 -5.33 -3.45 0.10
N GLY A 78 -4.36 -4.24 -0.34
CA GLY A 78 -3.04 -3.79 -0.74
C GLY A 78 -2.74 -4.14 -2.20
N TYR A 79 -1.92 -3.33 -2.84
CA TYR A 79 -1.30 -3.68 -4.11
C TYR A 79 0.12 -3.10 -4.22
N THR A 80 0.93 -3.70 -5.07
CA THR A 80 2.25 -3.16 -5.44
C THR A 80 2.58 -3.54 -6.87
N PHE A 81 2.93 -2.54 -7.68
CA PHE A 81 3.43 -2.68 -9.03
C PHE A 81 4.94 -2.47 -9.04
N MET A 82 5.65 -3.43 -9.62
CA MET A 82 7.09 -3.48 -9.74
C MET A 82 7.48 -3.27 -11.21
N LEU A 83 8.52 -2.48 -11.43
CA LEU A 83 9.18 -2.30 -12.71
C LEU A 83 10.67 -2.52 -12.51
N MET A 84 11.26 -3.45 -13.27
CA MET A 84 12.70 -3.76 -13.20
C MET A 84 13.18 -4.08 -11.76
N GLY A 85 12.34 -4.78 -11.00
CA GLY A 85 12.62 -5.18 -9.62
C GLY A 85 12.44 -4.09 -8.56
N ALA A 86 11.97 -2.89 -8.93
CA ALA A 86 11.71 -1.79 -8.00
C ALA A 86 10.21 -1.40 -7.99
N PRO A 87 9.63 -1.04 -6.84
CA PRO A 87 8.24 -0.60 -6.78
C PRO A 87 8.06 0.77 -7.45
N VAL A 88 7.04 0.90 -8.29
CA VAL A 88 6.69 2.13 -9.02
C VAL A 88 5.32 2.68 -8.68
N SER A 89 4.40 1.84 -8.22
CA SER A 89 3.10 2.24 -7.68
C SER A 89 2.67 1.24 -6.62
N TRP A 90 2.05 1.69 -5.55
CA TRP A 90 1.58 0.85 -4.46
C TRP A 90 0.47 1.56 -3.69
N GLY A 91 -0.30 0.78 -2.95
CA GLY A 91 -1.40 1.32 -2.16
C GLY A 91 -1.81 0.36 -1.05
N SER A 92 -2.35 0.94 0.02
CA SER A 92 -3.03 0.22 1.09
C SER A 92 -4.29 1.00 1.44
N LYS A 93 -5.46 0.36 1.29
CA LYS A 93 -6.76 1.01 1.40
C LYS A 93 -7.75 0.13 2.17
N LYS A 94 -8.39 0.72 3.18
CA LYS A 94 -9.52 0.08 3.87
C LYS A 94 -10.67 -0.12 2.88
N GLN A 95 -11.26 -1.31 2.83
CA GLN A 95 -12.44 -1.58 2.03
C GLN A 95 -13.64 -0.80 2.55
N SER A 96 -14.57 -0.43 1.65
CA SER A 96 -15.77 0.33 2.01
C SER A 96 -16.81 -0.53 2.72
N SER A 97 -16.93 -1.80 2.32
CA SER A 97 -17.83 -2.81 2.88
C SER A 97 -17.06 -3.88 3.64
N VAL A 98 -17.77 -4.63 4.49
CA VAL A 98 -17.26 -5.84 5.14
C VAL A 98 -17.35 -6.99 4.15
N SER A 99 -16.23 -7.67 3.88
CA SER A 99 -16.21 -8.85 3.03
C SER A 99 -16.71 -10.08 3.80
N LEU A 100 -17.54 -10.90 3.18
CA LEU A 100 -18.14 -12.10 3.77
C LEU A 100 -17.19 -13.30 3.74
N SER A 101 -16.10 -13.22 2.97
CA SER A 101 -15.08 -14.26 2.87
C SER A 101 -13.71 -13.67 2.54
N THR A 102 -12.66 -14.47 2.75
CA THR A 102 -11.31 -14.15 2.27
C THR A 102 -11.28 -13.97 0.76
N SER A 103 -11.95 -14.85 0.01
CA SER A 103 -12.04 -14.76 -1.46
C SER A 103 -12.66 -13.45 -1.95
N GLU A 104 -13.70 -12.97 -1.27
CA GLU A 104 -14.32 -11.68 -1.60
C GLU A 104 -13.38 -10.50 -1.30
N ALA A 105 -12.68 -10.55 -0.16
CA ALA A 105 -11.70 -9.52 0.20
C ALA A 105 -10.58 -9.44 -0.85
N GLU A 106 -10.06 -10.58 -1.28
CA GLU A 106 -9.04 -10.70 -2.33
C GLU A 106 -9.56 -10.19 -3.68
N TYR A 107 -10.80 -10.50 -4.03
CA TYR A 107 -11.41 -10.00 -5.27
C TYR A 107 -11.53 -8.47 -5.30
N ILE A 108 -11.88 -7.85 -4.17
CA ILE A 108 -11.92 -6.40 -4.02
C ILE A 108 -10.51 -5.80 -4.14
N ALA A 109 -9.50 -6.42 -3.51
CA ALA A 109 -8.11 -5.99 -3.66
C ALA A 109 -7.64 -6.07 -5.11
N LEU A 110 -7.94 -7.18 -5.79
CA LEU A 110 -7.58 -7.38 -7.18
C LEU A 110 -8.24 -6.34 -8.10
N SER A 111 -9.51 -5.98 -7.84
CA SER A 111 -10.21 -4.93 -8.56
C SER A 111 -9.50 -3.57 -8.42
N LEU A 112 -9.05 -3.21 -7.21
CA LEU A 112 -8.27 -1.99 -6.97
C LEU A 112 -6.92 -2.03 -7.70
N ALA A 113 -6.21 -3.16 -7.62
CA ALA A 113 -4.95 -3.35 -8.34
C ALA A 113 -5.14 -3.20 -9.86
N ILE A 114 -6.18 -3.78 -10.44
CA ILE A 114 -6.46 -3.68 -11.88
C ILE A 114 -6.76 -2.25 -12.33
N GLN A 115 -7.46 -1.45 -11.51
CA GLN A 115 -7.72 -0.04 -11.82
C GLN A 115 -6.41 0.74 -11.95
N GLU A 116 -5.51 0.56 -10.99
CA GLU A 116 -4.19 1.18 -10.99
C GLU A 116 -3.34 0.65 -12.16
N GLY A 117 -3.30 -0.67 -12.37
CA GLY A 117 -2.56 -1.29 -13.46
C GLY A 117 -3.02 -0.80 -14.85
N LYS A 118 -4.34 -0.59 -15.04
CA LYS A 118 -4.88 0.02 -16.27
C LYS A 118 -4.39 1.45 -16.46
N TRP A 119 -4.29 2.23 -15.39
CA TRP A 119 -3.76 3.59 -15.46
C TRP A 119 -2.27 3.57 -15.84
N ILE A 120 -1.44 2.75 -15.19
CA ILE A 120 -0.02 2.58 -15.50
C ILE A 120 0.17 2.15 -16.96
N HIS A 121 -0.61 1.17 -17.42
CA HIS A 121 -0.54 0.68 -18.80
C HIS A 121 -0.83 1.78 -19.83
N ARG A 122 -1.81 2.66 -19.55
CA ARG A 122 -2.10 3.82 -20.42
C ARG A 122 -0.95 4.82 -20.41
N LEU A 123 -0.36 5.10 -19.24
CA LEU A 123 0.78 6.00 -19.11
C LEU A 123 2.00 5.50 -19.91
N LEU A 124 2.31 4.20 -19.81
CA LEU A 124 3.43 3.58 -20.53
C LEU A 124 3.21 3.52 -22.05
N ARG A 125 1.96 3.50 -22.51
CA ARG A 125 1.64 3.58 -23.94
C ARG A 125 1.70 5.00 -24.49
N ALA A 126 1.27 5.99 -23.72
CA ALA A 126 1.28 7.40 -24.13
C ALA A 126 2.68 8.03 -24.19
N SER A 127 3.67 7.36 -23.58
CA SER A 127 5.07 7.79 -23.54
C SER A 127 5.95 7.16 -24.64
N ARG A 128 5.35 6.43 -25.58
CA ARG A 128 5.96 5.98 -26.83
C ARG A 128 5.53 6.89 -27.98
#